data_AF-A6XJN7-F1
#
_entry.id   AF-A6XJN7-F1
#
_cell.length_a   1.000
_cell.length_b   1.000
_cell.length_c   1.000
_cell.angle_alpha   90.00
_cell.angle_beta   90.00
_cell.angle_gamma   90.00
#
_symmetry.space_group_name_H-M   'P 1'
#
loop_
_entity.id
_entity.type
_entity.pdbx_description
1 polymer ?
#
loop_
_entity_poly.entity_id
_entity_poly.type
_entity_poly.pdbx_seq_one_letter_code
_entity_poly.pdbx_strand_id
1 'polypeptide(L)' 'MAVPKKRTSISKKRIRKNIWKRKGYGAALKALSLGKSLSTGNSKSFFVRQTNKS' A
#
# COMPACT_ATOMS: atom_id res chain seq x y z
N MET A 1 -2.61 29.27 19.99
CA MET A 1 -2.71 28.23 18.94
C MET A 1 -3.78 28.63 17.94
N ALA A 2 -3.59 28.38 16.65
CA ALA A 2 -4.60 28.70 15.64
C ALA A 2 -5.76 27.69 15.68
N VAL A 3 -7.00 28.17 15.67
CA VAL A 3 -8.23 27.36 15.71
C VAL A 3 -8.99 27.50 14.39
N PRO A 4 -9.51 26.40 13.80
CA PRO A 4 -10.28 26.49 12.57
C PRO A 4 -11.58 27.26 12.78
N LYS A 5 -11.78 28.34 12.02
CA LYS A 5 -13.00 29.17 12.12
C LYS A 5 -14.28 28.45 11.66
N LYS A 6 -14.14 27.50 10.73
CA LYS A 6 -15.24 26.71 10.15
C LYS A 6 -14.80 25.26 9.93
N ARG A 7 -15.76 24.33 9.99
CA ARG A 7 -15.51 22.93 9.65
C ARG A 7 -15.17 22.78 8.18
N THR A 8 -14.37 21.77 7.87
CA THR A 8 -14.10 21.40 6.47
C THR A 8 -15.36 20.81 5.84
N SER A 9 -15.62 21.18 4.58
CA SER A 9 -16.73 20.59 3.82
C SER A 9 -16.52 19.08 3.64
N ILE A 10 -17.62 18.35 3.46
CA ILE A 10 -17.59 16.89 3.30
C ILE A 10 -16.71 16.50 2.11
N SER A 11 -16.84 17.21 0.99
CA SER A 11 -16.01 16.98 -0.21
C SER A 11 -14.51 17.15 0.07
N LYS A 12 -14.11 18.28 0.68
CA LYS A 12 -12.69 18.54 1.02
C LYS A 12 -12.12 17.50 1.99
N LYS A 13 -12.93 17.01 2.94
CA LYS A 13 -12.54 15.92 3.84
C LYS A 13 -12.31 14.60 3.06
N ARG A 14 -13.21 14.25 2.14
CA ARG A 14 -13.10 13.02 1.32
C ARG A 14 -11.86 13.05 0.42
N ILE A 15 -11.58 14.18 -0.25
CA ILE A 15 -10.40 14.33 -1.11
C ILE A 15 -9.11 14.05 -0.34
N ARG A 16 -8.93 14.63 0.85
CA ARG A 16 -7.74 14.39 1.68
C ARG A 16 -7.60 12.92 2.08
N LYS A 17 -8.70 12.26 2.45
CA LYS A 17 -8.70 10.81 2.75
C LYS A 17 -8.35 9.97 1.53
N ASN A 18 -8.84 10.33 0.35
CA ASN A 18 -8.55 9.61 -0.89
C ASN A 18 -7.07 9.72 -1.28
N ILE A 19 -6.43 10.86 -1.07
CA ILE A 19 -4.97 11.02 -1.28
C ILE A 19 -4.20 10.04 -0.40
N TRP A 20 -4.58 9.90 0.87
CA TRP A 20 -3.94 8.94 1.77
C TRP A 20 -4.18 7.49 1.32
N LYS A 21 -5.43 7.13 0.97
CA LYS A 21 -5.78 5.79 0.47
C LYS A 21 -5.08 5.42 -0.84
N ARG A 22 -4.89 6.39 -1.73
CA ARG A 22 -4.22 6.19 -3.04
C ARG A 22 -2.79 5.69 -2.89
N LYS A 23 -2.10 6.01 -1.80
CA LYS A 23 -0.74 5.51 -1.54
C LYS A 23 -0.69 3.98 -1.46
N GLY A 24 -1.75 3.34 -0.95
CA GLY A 24 -1.85 1.88 -0.88
C GLY A 24 -1.88 1.19 -2.24
N TYR A 25 -2.43 1.85 -3.26
CA TYR A 25 -2.49 1.31 -4.62
C TYR A 25 -1.09 1.04 -5.20
N GLY A 26 -0.15 1.97 -5.02
CA GLY A 26 1.23 1.79 -5.49
C GLY A 26 1.96 0.64 -4.78
N ALA A 27 1.69 0.44 -3.49
CA ALA A 27 2.22 -0.68 -2.74
C ALA A 27 1.62 -2.02 -3.22
N ALA A 28 0.32 -2.05 -3.48
CA ALA A 28 -0.37 -3.24 -3.98
C ALA A 28 0.16 -3.70 -5.34
N LEU A 29 0.40 -2.76 -6.28
CA LEU A 29 0.98 -3.09 -7.59
C LEU A 29 2.37 -3.72 -7.46
N LYS A 30 3.23 -3.14 -6.62
CA LYS A 30 4.57 -3.68 -6.36
C LYS A 30 4.50 -5.06 -5.70
N ALA A 31 3.62 -5.23 -4.71
CA ALA A 31 3.43 -6.50 -4.02
C ALA A 31 2.92 -7.60 -4.97
N LEU A 32 1.99 -7.28 -5.88
CA LEU A 32 1.48 -8.23 -6.87
C LEU A 32 2.56 -8.66 -7.84
N SER A 33 3.33 -7.71 -8.40
CA SER A 33 4.46 -8.01 -9.28
C SER A 33 5.49 -8.89 -8.58
N LEU A 34 5.83 -8.56 -7.33
CA LEU A 34 6.78 -9.33 -6.52
C LEU A 34 6.28 -10.75 -6.24
N GLY A 35 5.02 -10.92 -5.84
CA GLY A 35 4.42 -12.22 -5.57
C GLY A 35 4.43 -13.13 -6.81
N LYS A 36 4.13 -12.59 -7.99
CA LYS A 36 4.23 -13.33 -9.25
C LYS A 36 5.67 -13.76 -9.54
N SER A 37 6.66 -12.89 -9.35
CA SER A 37 8.08 -13.22 -9.53
C SER A 37 8.55 -14.32 -8.58
N LEU A 38 8.12 -14.29 -7.32
CA LEU A 38 8.47 -15.30 -6.33
C LEU A 38 7.79 -16.65 -6.63
N SER A 39 6.55 -16.64 -7.14
CA SER A 39 5.78 -17.85 -7.41
C SER A 39 6.38 -18.75 -8.49
N THR A 40 7.16 -18.20 -9.43
CA THR A 40 7.76 -18.98 -10.52
C THR A 40 9.09 -19.64 -10.13
N GLY A 41 9.72 -19.24 -9.02
CA GLY A 41 10.99 -19.82 -8.54
C GLY A 41 12.20 -19.56 -9.43
N ASN A 42 12.05 -18.83 -10.55
CA ASN A 42 13.13 -18.58 -11.52
C ASN A 42 14.09 -17.48 -11.09
N SER A 43 13.66 -16.58 -10.20
CA SER A 43 14.43 -15.43 -9.75
C SER A 43 15.48 -15.85 -8.71
N LYS A 44 16.77 -15.78 -9.06
CA LYS A 44 17.90 -16.11 -8.16
C LYS A 44 18.30 -14.98 -7.21
N SER A 45 17.76 -13.76 -7.40
CA SER A 45 18.11 -12.57 -6.62
C SER A 45 17.32 -12.39 -5.32
N PHE A 46 16.16 -13.02 -5.21
CA PHE A 46 15.30 -12.91 -4.03
C PHE A 46 15.25 -14.24 -3.29
N PHE A 47 15.51 -14.21 -1.97
CA PHE A 47 15.42 -15.37 -1.09
C PHE A 47 14.23 -15.23 -0.15
N VAL A 48 13.40 -16.27 -0.07
CA VAL A 48 12.28 -16.36 0.88
C VAL A 48 12.53 -17.57 1.78
N ARG A 49 12.57 -17.36 3.10
CA ARG A 49 12.74 -18.46 4.06
C ARG A 49 11.47 -19.31 4.08
N GLN A 50 11.58 -20.57 3.68
CA GLN A 50 10.50 -21.54 3.87
C GLN A 50 10.44 -21.93 5.35
N THR A 51 9.35 -21.59 6.02
CA THR A 51 9.05 -22.14 7.34
C THR A 51 8.34 -23.47 7.11
N ASN A 52 9.01 -24.58 7.42
CA ASN A 52 8.38 -25.90 7.41
C ASN A 52 7.18 -25.85 8.38
N LYS A 53 5.97 -26.06 7.87
CA LYS A 53 4.83 -26.36 8.74
C LYS A 53 5.05 -27.79 9.23
N SER A 54 5.26 -27.96 10.54
CA SER A 54 5.13 -29.26 11.20
C SER A 54 3.69 -29.75 11.12
#